data_AF-A0A2V9IM15-F1
#
_entry.id   AF-A0A2V9IM15-F1
#
_cell.length_a   1.000
_cell.length_b   1.000
_cell.length_c   1.000
_cell.angle_alpha   90.00
_cell.angle_beta   90.00
_cell.angle_gamma   90.00
#
_symmetry.space_group_name_H-M   'P 1'
#
loop_
_entity.id
_entity.type
_entity.pdbx_description
1 polymer ?
#
loop_
_entity_poly.entity_id
_entity_poly.type
_entity_poly.pdbx_seq_one_letter_code
_entity_poly.pdbx_strand_id
1 'polypeptide(L)'
;MHTTKPFSGVKVNGGTATHTKQGNQNVLTLSDDFKVPDTPAPHWQVVDSKGNTYLLQRLVIKAEKFNRSIVVPSYVRDITKVQIWCAFAETLLGEASFEAPVK
;
A
#
# COMPACT_ATOMS: atom_id res chain seq x y z
N MET A 1 -11.86 -4.68 10.58
CA MET A 1 -11.37 -3.69 9.60
C MET A 1 -10.36 -2.84 10.32
N HIS A 2 -9.17 -2.66 9.75
CA HIS A 2 -8.11 -1.85 10.36
C HIS A 2 -7.71 -0.75 9.39
N THR A 3 -7.39 0.43 9.90
CA THR A 3 -6.97 1.56 9.07
C THR A 3 -5.59 2.00 9.53
N THR A 4 -4.72 2.36 8.58
CA THR A 4 -3.42 2.92 8.89
C THR A 4 -3.53 4.34 9.42
N LYS A 5 -2.45 4.86 10.01
CA LYS A 5 -2.21 6.30 10.06
C LYS A 5 -2.17 6.91 8.65
N PRO A 6 -2.34 8.23 8.50
CA PRO A 6 -2.18 8.87 7.21
C PRO A 6 -0.81 8.58 6.59
N PHE A 7 -0.75 8.50 5.26
CA PHE A 7 0.54 8.38 4.58
C PHE A 7 1.40 9.61 4.82
N SER A 8 2.70 9.39 4.99
CA SER A 8 3.72 10.43 5.05
C SER A 8 4.94 10.06 4.20
N GLY A 9 5.56 11.04 3.55
CA GLY A 9 6.66 10.79 2.63
C GLY A 9 7.07 11.99 1.78
N VAL A 10 7.89 11.74 0.76
CA VAL A 10 8.39 12.81 -0.14
C VAL A 10 7.38 13.19 -1.24
N LYS A 11 6.49 12.27 -1.60
CA LYS A 11 5.51 12.44 -2.69
C LYS A 11 4.09 12.04 -2.31
N VAL A 12 3.92 11.24 -1.25
CA VAL A 12 2.62 10.84 -0.72
C VAL A 12 2.52 11.30 0.74
N ASN A 13 1.61 12.23 1.02
CA ASN A 13 1.47 12.92 2.32
C ASN A 13 0.00 13.08 2.76
N GLY A 14 -0.80 12.04 2.56
CA GLY A 14 -2.24 12.08 2.88
C GLY A 14 -2.97 10.83 2.40
N GLY A 15 -4.24 10.71 2.78
CA GLY A 15 -5.00 9.47 2.63
C GLY A 15 -4.54 8.39 3.61
N THR A 16 -5.25 7.27 3.63
CA THR A 16 -4.98 6.10 4.48
C THR A 16 -5.14 4.82 3.66
N ALA A 17 -4.69 3.69 4.21
CA ALA A 17 -5.02 2.37 3.72
C ALA A 17 -5.89 1.63 4.73
N THR A 18 -6.91 0.94 4.24
CA THR A 18 -7.79 0.08 5.03
C THR A 18 -7.53 -1.38 4.70
N HIS A 19 -7.30 -2.17 5.73
CA HIS A 19 -7.23 -3.63 5.68
C HIS A 19 -8.60 -4.24 6.01
N THR A 20 -9.05 -5.13 5.13
CA THR A 20 -10.24 -5.96 5.31
C THR A 20 -9.95 -7.41 4.99
N LYS A 21 -10.74 -8.32 5.57
CA LYS A 21 -10.76 -9.74 5.20
C LYS A 21 -11.94 -10.02 4.29
N GLN A 22 -11.66 -10.58 3.12
CA GLN A 22 -12.67 -11.10 2.21
C GLN A 22 -12.48 -12.62 2.12
N GLY A 23 -13.26 -13.35 2.92
CA GLY A 23 -13.01 -14.78 3.16
C GLY A 23 -11.63 -14.99 3.79
N ASN A 24 -10.79 -15.80 3.12
CA ASN A 24 -9.42 -16.09 3.56
C ASN A 24 -8.38 -15.10 2.98
N GLN A 25 -8.81 -14.08 2.24
CA GLN A 25 -7.92 -13.13 1.59
C GLN A 25 -7.84 -11.82 2.35
N ASN A 26 -6.64 -11.29 2.45
CA ASN A 26 -6.37 -9.96 2.96
C ASN A 26 -6.46 -8.94 1.82
N VAL A 27 -7.24 -7.89 2.00
CA VAL A 27 -7.44 -6.85 1.00
C VAL A 27 -7.03 -5.51 1.59
N LEU A 28 -6.16 -4.79 0.88
CA LEU A 28 -5.81 -3.41 1.17
C LEU A 28 -6.54 -2.50 0.20
N THR A 29 -7.09 -1.41 0.70
CA THR A 29 -7.79 -0.40 -0.10
C THR A 29 -7.33 0.99 0.32
N LEU A 30 -6.91 1.84 -0.61
CA LEU A 30 -6.62 3.25 -0.33
C LEU A 30 -7.93 4.03 -0.16
N SER A 31 -7.89 5.05 0.69
CA SER A 31 -9.02 5.95 0.92
C SER A 31 -9.34 6.80 -0.32
N ASP A 32 -10.56 7.34 -0.37
CA ASP A 32 -11.03 8.16 -1.50
C ASP A 32 -10.23 9.46 -1.69
N ASP A 33 -9.68 10.01 -0.60
CA ASP A 33 -8.87 11.23 -0.59
C ASP A 33 -7.38 10.98 -0.93
N PHE A 34 -6.99 9.73 -1.16
CA PHE A 34 -5.62 9.38 -1.51
C PHE A 34 -5.22 9.96 -2.88
N LYS A 35 -4.12 10.73 -2.90
CA LYS A 35 -3.57 11.33 -4.13
C LYS A 35 -2.48 10.43 -4.71
N VAL A 36 -2.71 9.95 -5.93
CA VAL A 36 -1.72 9.16 -6.66
C VAL A 36 -0.50 10.04 -6.97
N PRO A 37 0.72 9.60 -6.62
CA PRO A 37 1.91 10.38 -6.93
C PRO A 37 2.17 10.36 -8.44
N ASP A 38 2.42 11.54 -9.01
CA ASP A 38 2.85 11.69 -10.41
C ASP A 38 4.29 11.18 -10.56
N THR A 39 4.40 9.88 -10.83
CA THR A 39 5.66 9.15 -10.98
C THR A 39 5.50 8.06 -12.05
N PRO A 40 6.57 7.66 -12.74
CA PRO A 40 6.45 6.76 -13.89
C PRO A 40 6.03 5.32 -13.53
N ALA A 41 6.36 4.86 -12.32
CA ALA A 41 6.10 3.47 -11.90
C ALA A 41 5.76 3.33 -10.40
N PRO A 42 4.69 3.97 -9.89
CA PRO A 42 4.26 3.82 -8.50
C PRO A 42 3.64 2.44 -8.28
N HIS A 43 4.09 1.74 -7.25
CA HIS A 43 3.68 0.40 -6.86
C HIS A 43 3.25 0.36 -5.41
N TRP A 44 2.33 -0.56 -5.13
CA TRP A 44 2.04 -1.00 -3.79
C TRP A 44 3.25 -1.74 -3.25
N GLN A 45 3.59 -1.48 -2.00
CA GLN A 45 4.56 -2.25 -1.25
C GLN A 45 4.02 -2.45 0.15
N VAL A 46 4.30 -3.61 0.74
CA VAL A 46 3.92 -3.91 2.13
C VAL A 46 5.15 -4.34 2.91
N VAL A 47 5.15 -4.01 4.20
CA VAL A 47 6.20 -4.41 5.13
C VAL A 47 5.57 -5.25 6.23
N ASP A 48 6.11 -6.45 6.45
CA ASP A 48 5.66 -7.33 7.55
C ASP A 48 6.33 -6.96 8.88
N SER A 49 5.89 -7.60 9.96
CA SER A 49 6.39 -7.43 11.33
C SER A 49 7.86 -7.82 11.50
N LYS A 50 8.44 -8.56 10.55
CA LYS A 50 9.85 -8.93 10.52
C LYS A 50 10.70 -7.96 9.70
N GLY A 51 10.08 -6.94 9.11
CA GLY A 51 10.75 -5.95 8.27
C GLY A 51 10.96 -6.40 6.82
N ASN A 52 10.38 -7.53 6.39
CA ASN A 52 10.46 -7.93 4.99
C ASN A 52 9.56 -7.03 4.15
N THR A 53 10.08 -6.60 3.01
CA THR A 53 9.36 -5.77 2.05
C THR A 53 8.89 -6.60 0.86
N TYR A 54 7.65 -6.38 0.44
CA TYR A 54 7.06 -7.09 -0.69
C TYR A 54 6.54 -6.06 -1.68
N LEU A 55 7.18 -5.98 -2.85
CA LEU A 55 6.70 -5.19 -3.97
C LEU A 55 5.50 -5.90 -4.60
N LEU A 56 4.38 -5.20 -4.70
CA LEU A 56 3.10 -5.70 -5.19
C LEU A 56 2.70 -4.96 -6.48
N GLN A 57 1.40 -4.90 -6.79
CA GLN A 57 0.90 -4.39 -8.05
C GLN A 57 1.17 -2.89 -8.24
N ARG A 58 1.23 -2.44 -9.50
CA ARG A 58 1.32 -1.01 -9.84
C ARG A 58 0.03 -0.27 -9.43
N LEU A 59 0.17 0.97 -8.94
CA LEU A 59 -0.96 1.85 -8.59
C LEU A 59 -1.73 2.30 -9.84
N VAL A 60 -1.01 2.64 -10.91
CA VAL A 60 -1.61 3.08 -12.18
C VAL A 60 -1.62 1.91 -13.15
N ILE A 61 -2.80 1.52 -13.61
CA ILE A 61 -2.99 0.50 -14.66
C ILE A 61 -3.32 1.16 -16.00
N LYS A 62 -3.36 0.37 -17.09
CA LYS A 62 -3.63 0.87 -18.45
C LYS A 62 -4.93 1.70 -18.49
N ALA A 63 -4.95 2.73 -19.36
CA ALA A 63 -6.02 3.72 -19.46
C ALA A 63 -6.22 4.57 -18.19
N GLU A 64 -5.13 4.86 -17.47
CA GLU A 64 -5.10 5.75 -16.27
C GLU A 64 -6.02 5.33 -15.13
N LYS A 65 -6.53 4.10 -15.15
CA LYS A 65 -7.33 3.58 -14.06
C LYS A 65 -6.44 3.38 -12.84
N PHE A 66 -6.97 3.76 -11.68
CA PHE A 66 -6.27 3.68 -10.41
C PHE A 66 -6.60 2.35 -9.72
N ASN A 67 -5.58 1.53 -9.48
CA ASN A 67 -5.70 0.29 -8.74
C ASN A 67 -5.71 0.59 -7.24
N ARG A 68 -6.87 1.02 -6.75
CA ARG A 68 -7.08 1.44 -5.36
C ARG A 68 -7.13 0.30 -4.36
N SER A 69 -7.35 -0.93 -4.83
CA SER A 69 -7.47 -2.11 -3.97
C SER A 69 -6.63 -3.25 -4.48
N ILE A 70 -5.91 -3.91 -3.58
CA ILE A 70 -5.12 -5.09 -3.90
C ILE A 70 -5.43 -6.22 -2.94
N VAL A 71 -5.44 -7.44 -3.48
CA VAL A 71 -5.38 -8.65 -2.67
C VAL A 71 -3.92 -8.87 -2.29
N VAL A 72 -3.67 -8.96 -0.99
CA VAL A 72 -2.35 -9.24 -0.44
C VAL A 72 -2.06 -10.73 -0.63
N PRO A 73 -0.90 -11.09 -1.21
CA PRO A 73 -0.54 -12.49 -1.39
C PRO A 73 -0.47 -13.26 -0.06
N SER A 74 -0.90 -14.53 -0.07
CA SER A 74 -0.99 -15.37 1.13
C SER A 74 0.36 -15.70 1.78
N TYR A 75 1.47 -15.49 1.07
CA TYR A 75 2.81 -15.62 1.65
C TYR A 75 3.18 -14.45 2.59
N VAL A 76 2.50 -13.31 2.47
CA VAL A 76 2.64 -12.18 3.40
C VAL A 76 1.84 -12.49 4.67
N ARG A 77 2.54 -12.81 5.75
CA ARG A 77 1.94 -13.37 6.97
C ARG A 77 1.23 -12.35 7.85
N ASP A 78 1.71 -11.12 7.81
CA ASP A 78 1.10 -9.96 8.45
C ASP A 78 1.59 -8.68 7.76
N ILE A 79 0.94 -7.56 8.08
CA ILE A 79 1.23 -6.26 7.48
C ILE A 79 1.36 -5.25 8.61
N THR A 80 2.53 -4.63 8.72
CA THR A 80 2.79 -3.55 9.68
C THR A 80 2.72 -2.19 9.00
N LYS A 81 3.23 -2.10 7.77
CA LYS A 81 3.20 -0.88 6.96
C LYS A 81 2.71 -1.14 5.54
N VAL A 82 2.08 -0.11 4.99
CA VAL A 82 1.80 0.02 3.56
C VAL A 82 2.68 1.14 3.03
N GLN A 83 3.34 0.88 1.91
CA GLN A 83 4.29 1.78 1.27
C GLN A 83 3.88 1.99 -0.18
N ILE A 84 4.20 3.18 -0.70
CA ILE A 84 4.11 3.51 -2.11
C ILE A 84 5.54 3.63 -2.61
N TRP A 85 5.93 2.72 -3.48
CA TRP A 85 7.29 2.59 -4.00
C TRP A 85 7.35 2.97 -5.47
N CYS A 86 8.32 3.78 -5.88
CA CYS A 86 8.60 3.99 -7.29
C CYS A 86 9.57 2.92 -7.77
N ALA A 87 9.11 1.97 -8.58
CA ALA A 87 9.98 0.91 -9.11
C ALA A 87 10.97 1.42 -10.17
N PHE A 88 10.70 2.56 -10.81
CA PHE A 88 11.59 3.15 -11.81
C PHE A 88 12.75 3.93 -11.16
N ALA A 89 12.45 4.71 -10.13
CA ALA A 89 13.43 5.53 -9.42
C ALA A 89 13.98 4.83 -8.16
N GLU A 90 13.55 3.59 -7.91
CA GLU A 90 13.89 2.78 -6.74
C GLU A 90 13.85 3.57 -5.44
N THR A 91 12.72 4.23 -5.18
CA THR A 91 12.59 5.12 -4.01
C THR A 91 11.21 5.06 -3.36
N LEU A 92 11.20 5.27 -2.03
CA LEU A 92 9.99 5.31 -1.22
C LEU A 92 9.31 6.67 -1.38
N LEU A 93 8.07 6.65 -1.89
CA LEU A 93 7.27 7.84 -2.14
C LEU A 93 6.46 8.28 -0.91
N GLY A 94 6.05 7.31 -0.10
CA GLY A 94 5.48 7.51 1.22
C GLY A 94 5.02 6.21 1.86
N GLU A 95 4.78 6.26 3.16
CA GLU A 95 4.40 5.10 3.96
C GLU A 95 3.32 5.42 4.98
N ALA A 96 2.56 4.40 5.35
CA ALA A 96 1.50 4.45 6.34
C ALA A 96 1.59 3.20 7.22
N SER A 97 1.48 3.37 8.54
CA SER A 97 1.61 2.27 9.51
C SER A 97 0.26 1.94 10.14
N PHE A 98 -0.01 0.66 10.38
CA PHE A 98 -1.08 0.25 11.29
C PHE A 98 -0.65 0.44 12.75
N GLU A 99 -1.60 0.56 13.68
CA GLU A 99 -1.29 0.61 15.12
C GLU A 99 -0.68 -0.71 15.63
N ALA A 100 -1.01 -1.82 14.99
CA ALA A 100 -0.44 -3.14 15.24
C ALA A 100 -0.43 -3.97 13.95
N PRO A 101 0.43 -5.00 13.82
CA PRO A 101 0.45 -5.87 12.64
C PRO A 101 -0.91 -6.52 12.37
N VAL A 102 -1.40 -6.42 11.12
CA VAL A 102 -2.71 -6.93 10.70
C VAL A 102 -2.59 -8.19 9.85
N LYS A 103 -3.61 -9.04 9.87
CA LYS A 103 -3.62 -10.39 9.25
C LYS A 103 -4.98 -10.77 8.68
#